data_AF-A0A1W7CVE2-F1
#
_entry.id   AF-A0A1W7CVE2-F1
#
_cell.length_a   1.000
_cell.length_b   1.000
_cell.length_c   1.000
_cell.angle_alpha   90.00
_cell.angle_beta   90.00
_cell.angle_gamma   90.00
#
_symmetry.space_group_name_H-M   'P 1'
#
loop_
_entity.id
_entity.type
_entity.pdbx_description
1 polymer ?
#
loop_
_entity_poly.entity_id
_entity_poly.type
_entity_poly.pdbx_seq_one_letter_code
_entity_poly.pdbx_strand_id
1 'polypeptide(L)'
;MTTTERPSGGGRRPRPGPPPWVMASIVVLVTAAAVIAVILLGDEQADPEGRACHDFADGGGAAGPATAGERTALADAVTAWASRSSSAPFREAAAALRETAEAGGADWTRAGERFTEACRDTGRRD
;
A
#
# COMPACT_ATOMS: atom_id res chain seq x y z
N MET A 1 76.41 -25.31 -16.38
CA MET A 1 75.17 -25.86 -15.80
C MET A 1 74.09 -24.80 -15.92
N THR A 2 73.12 -25.04 -16.80
CA THR A 2 72.04 -24.13 -17.17
C THR A 2 70.79 -24.49 -16.36
N THR A 3 70.35 -23.57 -15.50
CA THR A 3 69.07 -23.69 -14.77
C THR A 3 68.01 -22.90 -15.53
N THR A 4 67.04 -23.61 -16.08
CA THR A 4 65.91 -23.06 -16.87
C THR A 4 64.80 -22.60 -15.93
N GLU A 5 64.49 -21.30 -15.96
CA GLU A 5 63.35 -20.69 -15.28
C GLU A 5 62.04 -21.05 -16.02
N ARG A 6 61.02 -21.54 -15.31
CA ARG A 6 59.74 -21.97 -15.88
C ARG A 6 58.70 -20.85 -15.68
N PRO A 7 58.09 -20.28 -16.73
CA PRO A 7 57.10 -19.21 -16.57
C PRO A 7 55.74 -19.79 -16.15
N SER A 8 55.24 -19.36 -14.98
CA SER A 8 53.86 -19.61 -14.52
C SER A 8 52.90 -18.66 -15.24
N GLY A 9 52.35 -19.12 -16.37
CA GLY A 9 51.24 -18.46 -17.07
C GLY A 9 49.91 -18.68 -16.35
N GLY A 10 49.45 -17.69 -15.58
CA GLY A 10 48.14 -17.67 -14.92
C GLY A 10 47.01 -17.32 -15.89
N GLY A 11 46.48 -18.31 -16.61
CA GLY A 11 45.27 -18.17 -17.43
C GLY A 11 44.00 -18.10 -16.56
N ARG A 12 43.41 -16.91 -16.41
CA ARG A 12 42.06 -16.76 -15.82
C ARG A 12 41.03 -17.25 -16.84
N ARG A 13 40.44 -18.43 -16.61
CA ARG A 13 39.30 -18.90 -17.40
C ARG A 13 38.06 -18.04 -17.10
N PRO A 14 37.28 -17.60 -18.10
CA PRO A 14 35.97 -17.00 -17.86
C PRO A 14 35.07 -18.01 -17.15
N ARG A 15 34.43 -17.59 -16.04
CA ARG A 15 33.45 -18.45 -15.36
C ARG A 15 32.25 -18.65 -16.30
N PRO A 16 31.79 -19.90 -16.51
CA PRO A 16 30.58 -20.15 -17.27
C PRO A 16 29.39 -19.49 -16.55
N GLY A 17 28.59 -18.74 -17.31
CA GLY A 17 27.34 -18.15 -16.81
C GLY A 17 26.34 -19.23 -16.39
N PRO A 18 25.32 -18.85 -15.61
CA PRO A 18 24.28 -19.78 -15.17
C PRO A 18 23.62 -20.46 -16.38
N PRO A 19 23.27 -21.75 -16.26
CA PRO A 19 22.61 -22.49 -17.33
C PRO A 19 21.30 -21.81 -17.77
N PRO A 20 20.91 -21.88 -19.06
CA PRO A 20 19.71 -21.22 -19.57
C PRO A 20 18.42 -21.69 -18.89
N TRP A 21 18.37 -22.92 -18.40
CA TRP A 21 17.23 -23.45 -17.64
C TRP A 21 17.09 -22.80 -16.25
N VAL A 22 18.20 -22.39 -15.63
CA VAL A 22 18.19 -21.63 -14.38
C VAL A 22 17.64 -20.22 -14.63
N MET A 23 18.07 -19.56 -15.71
CA MET A 23 17.58 -18.23 -16.08
C MET A 23 16.08 -18.26 -16.43
N ALA A 24 15.61 -19.27 -17.16
CA ALA A 24 14.18 -19.43 -17.45
C ALA A 24 13.35 -19.61 -16.17
N SER A 25 13.85 -20.40 -15.22
CA SER A 25 13.17 -20.62 -13.93
C SER A 25 13.06 -19.33 -13.11
N ILE A 26 14.11 -18.51 -13.11
CA ILE A 26 14.12 -17.20 -12.43
C ILE A 26 13.11 -16.25 -13.10
N VAL A 27 13.09 -16.20 -14.44
CA VAL A 27 12.16 -15.31 -15.17
C VAL A 27 10.69 -15.69 -14.91
N VAL A 28 10.38 -16.99 -14.84
CA VAL A 28 9.02 -17.47 -14.51
C VAL A 28 8.63 -17.12 -13.07
N LEU A 29 9.55 -17.27 -12.11
CA LEU A 29 9.32 -16.87 -10.72
C LEU A 29 9.07 -15.36 -10.58
N VAL A 30 9.86 -14.54 -11.28
CA VAL A 30 9.72 -13.08 -11.27
C VAL A 30 8.41 -12.64 -11.91
N THR A 31 8.02 -13.24 -13.04
CA THR A 31 6.74 -12.92 -13.68
C THR A 31 5.55 -13.39 -12.85
N ALA A 32 5.60 -14.57 -12.25
CA ALA A 32 4.54 -15.04 -11.34
C ALA A 32 4.40 -14.11 -10.11
N ALA A 33 5.51 -13.70 -9.50
CA ALA A 33 5.50 -12.75 -8.39
C ALA A 33 4.94 -11.38 -8.81
N ALA A 34 5.29 -10.89 -10.00
CA ALA A 34 4.76 -9.64 -10.53
C ALA A 34 3.25 -9.72 -10.82
N VAL A 35 2.76 -10.84 -11.36
CA VAL A 35 1.33 -11.06 -11.59
C VAL A 35 0.57 -11.12 -10.26
N ILE A 36 1.10 -11.85 -9.26
CA ILE A 36 0.51 -11.90 -7.91
C ILE A 36 0.48 -10.50 -7.29
N ALA A 37 1.57 -9.73 -7.40
CA ALA A 37 1.61 -8.35 -6.92
C ALA A 37 0.60 -7.46 -7.65
N VAL A 38 0.46 -7.57 -8.98
CA VAL A 38 -0.53 -6.81 -9.76
C VAL A 38 -1.96 -7.21 -9.43
N ILE A 39 -2.23 -8.50 -9.14
CA ILE A 39 -3.55 -8.96 -8.70
C ILE A 39 -3.88 -8.40 -7.31
N LEU A 40 -2.92 -8.45 -6.37
CA LEU A 40 -3.12 -7.93 -5.02
C LEU A 40 -3.26 -6.40 -5.01
N LEU A 41 -2.41 -5.65 -5.73
CA LEU A 41 -2.54 -4.19 -5.86
C LEU A 41 -3.73 -3.78 -6.73
N GLY A 42 -4.15 -4.63 -7.67
CA GLY A 42 -5.30 -4.40 -8.53
C GLY A 42 -6.63 -4.51 -7.77
N ASP A 43 -6.70 -5.40 -6.78
CA ASP A 43 -7.86 -5.56 -5.89
C ASP A 43 -8.02 -4.34 -4.96
N GLU A 44 -6.90 -3.80 -4.43
CA GLU A 44 -6.88 -2.56 -3.64
C GLU A 44 -7.33 -1.32 -4.45
N GLN A 45 -7.11 -1.33 -5.77
CA GLN A 45 -7.56 -0.28 -6.69
C GLN A 45 -9.00 -0.49 -7.18
N ALA A 46 -9.49 -1.73 -7.13
CA ALA A 46 -10.87 -2.06 -7.50
C ALA A 46 -11.88 -1.58 -6.45
N ASP A 47 -11.43 -1.36 -5.21
CA ASP A 47 -12.29 -0.99 -4.10
C ASP A 47 -11.77 0.16 -3.22
N PRO A 48 -11.81 1.41 -3.73
CA PRO A 48 -11.39 2.57 -2.97
C PRO A 48 -12.27 2.87 -1.74
N GLU A 49 -13.57 2.57 -1.81
CA GLU A 49 -14.50 2.81 -0.70
C GLU A 49 -14.21 1.86 0.47
N GLY A 50 -13.90 0.59 0.18
CA GLY A 50 -13.67 -0.43 1.20
C GLY A 50 -12.37 -0.18 1.92
N ARG A 51 -11.36 0.28 1.18
CA ARG A 51 -10.09 0.70 1.77
C ARG A 51 -10.23 1.90 2.68
N ALA A 52 -10.97 2.93 2.26
CA ALA A 52 -11.22 4.09 3.10
C ALA A 52 -11.97 3.75 4.40
N CYS A 53 -12.96 2.86 4.32
CA CYS A 53 -13.70 2.39 5.51
C CYS A 53 -12.82 1.55 6.43
N HIS A 54 -12.00 0.66 5.88
CA HIS A 54 -11.06 -0.14 6.66
C HIS A 54 -10.01 0.73 7.37
N ASP A 55 -9.38 1.66 6.66
CA ASP A 55 -8.40 2.59 7.24
C ASP A 55 -9.03 3.43 8.36
N PHE A 56 -10.30 3.84 8.20
CA PHE A 56 -11.04 4.57 9.23
C PHE A 56 -11.41 3.70 10.44
N ALA A 57 -11.84 2.45 10.24
CA ALA A 57 -12.16 1.52 11.32
C ALA A 57 -10.92 1.15 12.14
N ASP A 58 -9.79 0.90 11.47
CA ASP A 58 -8.51 0.59 12.11
C ASP A 58 -7.95 1.80 12.86
N GLY A 59 -8.01 3.00 12.27
CA GLY A 59 -7.51 4.22 12.89
C GLY A 59 -8.46 4.86 13.91
N GLY A 60 -9.76 4.59 13.82
CA GLY A 60 -10.83 5.19 14.64
C GLY A 60 -11.30 4.34 15.82
N GLY A 61 -10.79 3.11 15.98
CA GLY A 61 -11.13 2.17 17.05
C GLY A 61 -10.73 2.62 18.48
N ALA A 62 -10.85 1.72 19.47
CA ALA A 62 -10.99 1.97 20.93
C ALA A 62 -10.08 3.00 21.65
N ALA A 63 -8.98 3.47 21.06
CA ALA A 63 -8.15 4.56 21.59
C ALA A 63 -8.29 5.88 20.81
N GLY A 64 -8.77 5.82 19.56
CA GLY A 64 -8.89 6.93 18.63
C GLY A 64 -7.57 7.66 18.34
N PRO A 65 -7.53 8.52 17.32
CA PRO A 65 -6.42 9.45 17.14
C PRO A 65 -6.40 10.50 18.27
N ALA A 66 -5.42 10.39 19.17
CA ALA A 66 -5.31 11.18 20.39
C ALA A 66 -4.85 12.63 20.11
N THR A 67 -4.07 12.82 19.05
CA THR A 67 -3.48 14.10 18.68
C THR A 67 -4.07 14.66 17.38
N ALA A 68 -3.91 15.98 17.18
CA ALA A 68 -4.29 16.62 15.92
C ALA A 68 -3.52 16.04 14.73
N GLY A 69 -2.23 15.72 14.90
CA GLY A 69 -1.41 15.10 13.85
C GLY A 69 -1.92 13.72 13.44
N GLU A 70 -2.29 12.87 14.41
CA GLU A 70 -2.85 11.54 14.13
C GLU A 70 -4.23 11.62 13.45
N ARG A 71 -5.08 12.56 13.86
CA ARG A 71 -6.37 12.80 13.19
C ARG A 71 -6.17 13.24 11.76
N THR A 72 -5.27 14.19 11.51
CA THR A 72 -4.97 14.68 10.18
C THR A 72 -4.39 13.59 9.29
N ALA A 73 -3.49 12.76 9.82
CA ALA A 73 -2.91 11.63 9.08
C ALA A 73 -3.97 10.57 8.72
N LEU A 74 -4.85 10.23 9.66
CA LEU A 74 -5.98 9.33 9.41
C LEU A 74 -6.92 9.91 8.34
N ALA A 75 -7.33 11.17 8.50
CA ALA A 75 -8.21 11.83 7.56
C ALA A 75 -7.60 11.99 6.17
N ASP A 76 -6.27 12.19 6.08
CA ASP A 76 -5.51 12.16 4.83
C ASP A 76 -5.62 10.81 4.12
N ALA A 77 -5.36 9.72 4.84
CA ALA A 77 -5.42 8.37 4.29
C ALA A 77 -6.83 8.05 3.77
N VAL A 78 -7.85 8.32 4.60
CA VAL A 78 -9.25 8.13 4.25
C VAL A 78 -9.64 8.98 3.02
N THR A 79 -9.25 10.25 2.99
CA THR A 79 -9.56 11.15 1.86
C THR A 79 -8.87 10.72 0.57
N ALA A 80 -7.63 10.23 0.65
CA ALA A 80 -6.88 9.76 -0.51
C ALA A 80 -7.58 8.59 -1.21
N TRP A 81 -8.13 7.64 -0.44
CA TRP A 81 -8.92 6.54 -0.98
C TRP A 81 -10.31 6.98 -1.42
N ALA A 82 -11.02 7.72 -0.56
CA ALA A 82 -12.36 8.21 -0.86
C ALA A 82 -12.41 9.05 -2.14
N SER A 83 -11.38 9.85 -2.44
CA SER A 83 -11.30 10.65 -3.68
C SER A 83 -11.46 9.83 -4.98
N ARG A 84 -11.18 8.52 -4.93
CA ARG A 84 -11.30 7.60 -6.06
C ARG A 84 -12.69 6.94 -6.15
N SER A 85 -13.53 7.11 -5.14
CA SER A 85 -14.93 6.65 -5.14
C SER A 85 -15.75 7.42 -6.17
N SER A 86 -16.68 6.73 -6.84
CA SER A 86 -17.71 7.37 -7.68
C SER A 86 -18.81 8.06 -6.87
N SER A 87 -19.01 7.68 -5.61
CA SER A 87 -20.03 8.22 -4.71
C SER A 87 -19.65 9.62 -4.22
N ALA A 88 -20.39 10.63 -4.69
CA ALA A 88 -20.28 12.00 -4.17
C ALA A 88 -20.50 12.11 -2.66
N PRO A 89 -21.55 11.53 -2.06
CA PRO A 89 -21.76 11.62 -0.62
C PRO A 89 -20.63 10.95 0.19
N PHE A 90 -20.01 9.90 -0.34
CA PHE A 90 -18.84 9.27 0.29
C PHE A 90 -17.61 10.21 0.29
N ARG A 91 -17.34 10.85 -0.84
CA ARG A 91 -16.26 11.85 -0.96
C ARG A 91 -16.48 13.05 -0.03
N GLU A 92 -17.70 13.53 0.07
CA GLU A 92 -18.07 14.66 0.94
C GLU A 92 -17.91 14.31 2.42
N ALA A 93 -18.31 13.10 2.83
CA ALA A 93 -18.12 12.63 4.21
C ALA A 93 -16.63 12.54 4.58
N ALA A 94 -15.78 12.04 3.68
CA ALA A 94 -14.33 12.01 3.89
C ALA A 94 -13.70 13.42 3.97
N ALA A 95 -14.17 14.34 3.12
CA ALA A 95 -13.70 15.73 3.16
C ALA A 95 -14.05 16.41 4.49
N ALA A 96 -15.26 16.20 5.02
CA ALA A 96 -15.68 16.74 6.32
C ALA A 96 -14.85 16.21 7.49
N LEU A 97 -14.40 14.94 7.43
CA LEU A 97 -13.41 14.39 8.36
C LEU A 97 -12.11 15.19 8.31
N ARG A 98 -11.58 15.44 7.10
CA ARG A 98 -10.34 16.19 6.94
C ARG A 98 -10.43 17.63 7.42
N GLU A 99 -11.54 18.32 7.16
CA GLU A 99 -11.78 19.70 7.61
C GLU A 99 -11.79 19.82 9.14
N THR A 100 -12.24 18.78 9.85
CA THR A 100 -12.38 18.78 11.31
C THR A 100 -11.20 18.13 12.04
N ALA A 101 -10.26 17.53 11.31
CA ALA A 101 -9.16 16.73 11.87
C ALA A 101 -8.25 17.52 12.82
N GLU A 102 -7.87 18.74 12.43
CA GLU A 102 -6.97 19.58 13.20
C GLU A 102 -7.63 20.07 14.50
N ALA A 103 -8.88 20.55 14.41
CA ALA A 103 -9.66 21.03 15.54
C ALA A 103 -10.07 19.90 16.51
N GLY A 104 -10.39 18.72 15.99
CA GLY A 104 -10.88 17.60 16.79
C GLY A 104 -12.24 17.88 17.43
N GLY A 105 -12.49 17.27 18.59
CA GLY A 105 -13.67 17.52 19.42
C GLY A 105 -14.98 17.03 18.79
N ALA A 106 -16.09 17.69 19.13
CA ALA A 106 -17.44 17.25 18.76
C ALA A 106 -17.68 17.25 17.25
N ASP A 107 -17.04 18.17 16.51
CA ASP A 107 -17.19 18.25 15.06
C ASP A 107 -16.45 17.10 14.35
N TRP A 108 -15.26 16.73 14.85
CA TRP A 108 -14.56 15.51 14.40
C TRP A 108 -15.37 14.25 14.68
N THR A 109 -15.93 14.13 15.89
CA THR A 109 -16.79 12.99 16.23
C THR A 109 -18.00 12.90 15.31
N ARG A 110 -18.69 14.01 15.06
CA ARG A 110 -19.85 14.06 14.16
C ARG A 110 -19.48 13.75 12.71
N ALA A 111 -18.32 14.23 12.25
CA ALA A 111 -17.79 13.90 10.92
C ALA A 111 -17.46 12.40 10.81
N GLY A 112 -16.87 11.82 11.86
CA GLY A 112 -16.62 10.39 11.95
C GLY A 112 -17.88 9.55 11.91
N GLU A 113 -18.93 9.94 12.65
CA GLU A 113 -20.24 9.27 12.62
C GLU A 113 -20.86 9.28 11.22
N ARG A 114 -20.83 10.44 10.54
CA ARG A 114 -21.28 10.56 9.14
C ARG A 114 -20.48 9.68 8.19
N PHE A 115 -19.17 9.59 8.38
CA PHE A 115 -18.33 8.75 7.54
C PHE A 115 -18.60 7.25 7.78
N THR A 116 -18.80 6.83 9.03
CA THR A 116 -19.26 5.47 9.35
C THR A 116 -20.62 5.15 8.72
N GLU A 117 -21.55 6.11 8.70
CA GLU A 117 -22.83 5.94 8.02
C GLU A 117 -22.64 5.78 6.51
N ALA A 118 -21.80 6.62 5.90
CA ALA A 118 -21.43 6.49 4.49
C ALA A 118 -20.80 5.12 4.17
N CYS A 119 -19.96 4.58 5.05
CA CYS A 119 -19.43 3.23 4.92
C CYS A 119 -20.52 2.16 4.90
N ARG A 120 -21.49 2.23 5.83
CA ARG A 120 -22.63 1.29 5.85
C ARG A 120 -23.49 1.38 4.58
N ASP A 121 -23.70 2.57 4.05
CA ASP A 121 -24.51 2.81 2.85
C ASP A 121 -23.86 2.22 1.58
N THR A 122 -22.53 2.10 1.54
CA THR A 122 -21.82 1.38 0.46
C THR A 122 -21.95 -0.15 0.57
N GLY A 123 -22.68 -0.67 1.57
CA GLY A 123 -22.79 -2.11 1.85
C GLY A 123 -21.55 -2.71 2.52
N ARG A 124 -20.57 -1.88 2.88
CA ARG A 124 -19.38 -2.24 3.66
C ARG A 124 -19.77 -2.17 5.13
N ARG A 125 -19.93 -3.32 5.75
CA ARG A 125 -20.09 -3.43 7.21
C ARG A 125 -18.71 -3.69 7.80
N ASP A 126 -18.30 -2.84 8.73
CA ASP A 126 -17.17 -3.06 9.64
C ASP A 126 -17.40 -4.34 10.48
#